data_AF-A0A850GN81-F1
#
_entry.id   AF-A0A850GN81-F1
#
_cell.length_a   1.000
_cell.length_b   1.000
_cell.length_c   1.000
_cell.angle_alpha   90.00
_cell.angle_beta   90.00
_cell.angle_gamma   90.00
#
_symmetry.space_group_name_H-M   'P 1'
#
loop_
_entity.id
_entity.type
_entity.pdbx_description
1 polymer ?
#
loop_
_entity_poly.entity_id
_entity_poly.type
_entity_poly.pdbx_seq_one_letter_code
_entity_poly.pdbx_strand_id
1 'polypeptide(L)'
;MAAEPIEPPELSAGPRGADAGIEDPKTPGAYIRVHRQRQGISLDQLAASTKIPRRQLELLEADRFEELPGVVFTKGFLRCCARALDLDPDAVMALLYEREREQLRARRREAVASAGPSSVIRPDDSRRASAHQPNLAYQVRAWVVERLDHLPSARILMWLVVAILVAIVVLIAFTLASGQSQQIGVGGL
;
A
#
# COMPACT_ATOMS: atom_id res chain seq x y z
N MET A 1 -69.21 -6.19 -27.47
CA MET A 1 -68.36 -5.70 -26.38
C MET A 1 -67.22 -6.68 -26.21
N ALA A 2 -66.13 -6.47 -26.94
CA ALA A 2 -64.85 -7.15 -26.73
C ALA A 2 -63.80 -6.10 -27.07
N ALA A 3 -63.34 -5.39 -26.04
CA ALA A 3 -62.21 -4.48 -26.16
C ALA A 3 -60.96 -5.34 -26.34
N GLU A 4 -60.26 -5.18 -27.46
CA GLU A 4 -58.94 -5.78 -27.62
C GLU A 4 -57.98 -5.22 -26.55
N PRO A 5 -57.24 -6.08 -25.84
CA PRO A 5 -56.19 -5.63 -24.94
C PRO A 5 -55.08 -4.91 -25.71
N ILE A 6 -54.79 -3.68 -25.30
CA ILE A 6 -53.64 -2.89 -25.76
C ILE A 6 -52.39 -3.58 -25.23
N GLU A 7 -51.65 -4.28 -26.11
CA GLU A 7 -50.30 -4.73 -25.80
C GLU A 7 -49.40 -3.50 -25.55
N PRO A 8 -48.69 -3.41 -24.41
CA PRO A 8 -47.74 -2.33 -24.17
C PRO A 8 -46.58 -2.43 -25.17
N PRO A 9 -46.03 -1.31 -25.64
CA PRO A 9 -44.91 -1.34 -26.57
C PRO A 9 -43.73 -2.07 -25.92
N GLU A 10 -43.29 -3.14 -26.56
CA GLU A 10 -42.04 -3.83 -26.22
C GLU A 10 -40.93 -2.78 -26.17
N LEU A 11 -40.50 -2.47 -24.95
CA LEU A 11 -39.30 -1.69 -24.69
C LEU A 11 -38.17 -2.51 -25.30
N SER A 12 -37.75 -2.13 -26.51
CA SER A 12 -36.67 -2.74 -27.25
C SER A 12 -35.45 -2.80 -26.33
N ALA A 13 -35.21 -3.97 -25.75
CA ALA A 13 -33.97 -4.31 -25.11
C ALA A 13 -32.94 -4.38 -26.25
N GLY A 14 -32.38 -3.22 -26.58
CA GLY A 14 -31.20 -3.12 -27.42
C GLY A 14 -30.13 -4.06 -26.87
N PRO A 15 -29.26 -4.61 -27.73
CA PRO A 15 -28.32 -5.64 -27.35
C PRO A 15 -27.52 -5.14 -26.14
N ARG A 16 -27.73 -5.77 -24.98
CA ARG A 16 -26.99 -5.55 -23.75
C ARG A 16 -25.63 -6.26 -23.86
N GLY A 17 -24.91 -5.91 -24.90
CA GLY A 17 -23.72 -6.57 -25.42
C GLY A 17 -22.90 -5.57 -26.21
N ALA A 18 -22.45 -4.53 -25.53
CA ALA A 18 -21.17 -3.93 -25.82
C ALA A 18 -20.34 -4.17 -24.55
N ASP A 19 -19.75 -5.35 -24.50
CA ASP A 19 -18.37 -5.58 -24.10
C ASP A 19 -17.45 -4.45 -24.60
N ALA A 20 -17.64 -3.23 -24.11
CA ALA A 20 -16.64 -2.19 -24.19
C ALA A 20 -15.42 -2.78 -23.49
N GLY A 21 -14.47 -3.29 -24.27
CA GLY A 21 -13.28 -3.98 -23.79
C GLY A 21 -12.74 -3.22 -22.60
N ILE A 22 -13.03 -3.74 -21.40
CA ILE A 22 -12.44 -3.24 -20.19
C ILE A 22 -11.04 -3.82 -20.26
N GLU A 23 -10.20 -3.17 -21.06
CA GLU A 23 -8.77 -3.39 -20.94
C GLU A 23 -8.44 -2.97 -19.51
N ASP A 24 -8.26 -3.98 -18.66
CA ASP A 24 -7.75 -3.75 -17.32
C ASP A 24 -6.47 -2.92 -17.48
N PRO A 25 -6.44 -1.70 -16.91
CA PRO A 25 -5.36 -0.78 -17.17
C PRO A 25 -4.02 -1.41 -16.79
N LYS A 26 -3.13 -1.53 -17.77
CA LYS A 26 -1.88 -2.30 -17.67
C LYS A 26 -0.79 -1.60 -16.88
N THR A 27 -1.03 -0.39 -16.39
CA THR A 27 -0.06 0.40 -15.64
C THR A 27 -0.65 0.89 -14.31
N PRO A 28 0.17 0.99 -13.25
CA PRO A 28 -0.30 1.37 -11.93
C PRO A 28 -0.92 2.77 -11.90
N GLY A 29 -0.36 3.74 -12.63
CA GLY A 29 -0.93 5.09 -12.71
C GLY A 29 -2.30 5.12 -13.36
N ALA A 30 -2.44 4.46 -14.51
CA ALA A 30 -3.71 4.33 -15.20
C ALA A 30 -4.76 3.59 -14.37
N TYR A 31 -4.35 2.54 -13.63
CA TYR A 31 -5.23 1.80 -12.74
C TYR A 31 -5.83 2.70 -11.64
N ILE A 32 -4.99 3.46 -10.94
CA ILE A 32 -5.46 4.45 -9.94
C ILE A 32 -6.42 5.46 -10.58
N ARG A 33 -6.07 6.00 -11.76
CA ARG A 33 -6.90 7.00 -12.46
C ARG A 33 -8.28 6.47 -12.81
N VAL A 34 -8.36 5.28 -13.41
CA VAL A 34 -9.62 4.66 -13.82
C VAL A 34 -10.52 4.41 -12.61
N HIS A 35 -9.98 3.86 -11.53
CA HIS A 35 -10.75 3.61 -10.31
C HIS A 35 -11.21 4.90 -9.63
N ARG A 36 -10.35 5.92 -9.56
CA ARG A 36 -10.74 7.24 -9.05
C ARG A 36 -11.90 7.83 -9.86
N GLN A 37 -11.80 7.79 -11.20
CA GLN A 37 -12.83 8.32 -12.09
C GLN A 37 -14.15 7.55 -11.98
N ARG A 38 -14.11 6.22 -11.84
CA ARG A 38 -15.29 5.38 -11.63
C ARG A 38 -16.03 5.72 -10.34
N GLN A 39 -15.31 6.11 -9.29
CA GLN A 39 -15.89 6.56 -8.02
C GLN A 39 -16.33 8.04 -8.03
N GLY A 40 -16.10 8.78 -9.12
CA GLY A 40 -16.43 10.21 -9.20
C GLY A 40 -15.56 11.11 -8.31
N ILE A 41 -14.43 10.60 -7.81
CA ILE A 41 -13.53 11.35 -6.91
C ILE A 41 -12.67 12.30 -7.75
N SER A 42 -12.58 13.58 -7.36
CA SER A 42 -11.68 14.53 -8.03
C SER A 42 -10.22 14.36 -7.58
N LEU A 43 -9.26 14.85 -8.38
CA LEU A 43 -7.86 14.88 -7.96
C LEU A 43 -7.65 15.70 -6.68
N ASP A 44 -8.41 16.78 -6.47
CA ASP A 44 -8.33 17.59 -5.26
C ASP A 44 -8.86 16.85 -4.03
N GLN A 45 -9.94 16.08 -4.19
CA GLN A 45 -10.47 15.23 -3.13
C GLN A 45 -9.49 14.12 -2.76
N LEU A 46 -8.86 13.48 -3.75
CA LEU A 46 -7.81 12.48 -3.52
C LEU A 46 -6.58 13.09 -2.85
N ALA A 47 -6.19 14.31 -3.24
CA ALA A 47 -5.10 15.05 -2.59
C ALA A 47 -5.42 15.34 -1.12
N ALA A 48 -6.66 15.75 -0.83
CA ALA A 48 -7.10 16.07 0.53
C ALA A 48 -7.10 14.84 1.45
N SER A 49 -7.52 13.67 0.94
CA SER A 49 -7.58 12.42 1.70
C SER A 49 -6.21 11.77 1.89
N THR A 50 -5.36 11.76 0.86
CA THR A 50 -4.04 11.12 0.91
C THR A 50 -2.93 12.01 1.46
N LYS A 51 -3.16 13.33 1.55
CA LYS A 51 -2.14 14.36 1.84
C LYS A 51 -1.00 14.41 0.81
N ILE A 52 -1.21 13.84 -0.37
CA ILE A 52 -0.27 13.93 -1.48
C ILE A 52 -0.62 15.18 -2.30
N PRO A 53 0.37 16.05 -2.64
CA PRO A 53 0.10 17.23 -3.45
C PRO A 53 -0.52 16.86 -4.80
N ARG A 54 -1.53 17.61 -5.24
CA ARG A 54 -2.24 17.39 -6.51
C ARG A 54 -1.29 17.15 -7.69
N ARG A 55 -0.24 17.97 -7.82
CA ARG A 55 0.78 17.81 -8.88
C ARG A 55 1.47 16.44 -8.87
N GLN A 56 1.72 15.88 -7.69
CA GLN A 56 2.33 14.54 -7.57
C GLN A 56 1.32 13.45 -7.98
N LEU A 57 0.03 13.62 -7.66
CA LEU A 57 -1.02 12.71 -8.12
C LEU A 57 -1.21 12.75 -9.63
N GLU A 58 -1.10 13.93 -10.26
CA GLU A 58 -1.12 14.06 -11.72
C GLU A 58 0.03 13.30 -12.38
N LEU A 59 1.25 13.41 -11.83
CA LEU A 59 2.41 12.64 -12.31
C LEU A 59 2.24 11.14 -12.05
N LEU A 60 1.67 10.77 -10.90
CA LEU A 60 1.40 9.38 -10.54
C LEU A 60 0.40 8.73 -11.50
N GLU A 61 -0.74 9.39 -11.77
CA GLU A 61 -1.78 8.93 -12.70
C GLU A 61 -1.29 8.91 -14.16
N ALA A 62 -0.30 9.74 -14.49
CA ALA A 62 0.36 9.76 -15.79
C ALA A 62 1.55 8.80 -15.91
N ASP A 63 1.83 7.98 -14.88
CA ASP A 63 2.94 7.03 -14.87
C ASP A 63 4.34 7.67 -15.01
N ARG A 64 4.46 8.98 -14.75
CA ARG A 64 5.69 9.81 -14.84
C ARG A 64 6.47 9.77 -13.53
N PHE A 65 6.95 8.59 -13.17
CA PHE A 65 7.58 8.34 -11.87
C PHE A 65 8.95 8.98 -11.70
N GLU A 66 9.63 9.24 -12.80
CA GLU A 66 10.91 9.94 -12.91
C GLU A 66 10.84 11.41 -12.44
N GLU A 67 9.65 12.02 -12.46
CA GLU A 67 9.43 13.40 -11.98
C GLU A 67 8.95 13.47 -10.53
N LEU A 68 8.71 12.31 -9.91
CA LEU A 68 8.40 12.22 -8.49
C LEU A 68 9.70 12.35 -7.66
N PRO A 69 9.61 12.71 -6.36
CA PRO A 69 10.79 12.90 -5.49
C PRO A 69 11.69 11.68 -5.29
N GLY A 70 11.27 10.50 -5.75
CA GLY A 70 12.06 9.27 -5.76
C GLY A 70 11.22 8.00 -5.58
N VAL A 71 11.79 6.85 -5.95
CA VAL A 71 11.12 5.54 -5.96
C VAL A 71 10.44 5.17 -4.64
N VAL A 72 11.05 5.53 -3.50
CA VAL A 72 10.46 5.24 -2.18
C VAL A 72 9.14 6.00 -1.99
N PHE A 73 9.11 7.28 -2.40
CA PHE A 73 7.89 8.09 -2.36
C PHE A 73 6.86 7.58 -3.36
N THR A 74 7.25 7.23 -4.59
CA THR A 74 6.35 6.65 -5.59
C THR A 74 5.60 5.43 -5.05
N LYS A 75 6.32 4.48 -4.47
CA LYS A 75 5.72 3.26 -3.89
C LYS A 75 4.82 3.55 -2.69
N GLY A 76 5.14 4.58 -1.91
CA GLY A 76 4.27 5.07 -0.83
C GLY A 76 3.00 5.73 -1.38
N PHE A 77 3.12 6.58 -2.40
CA PHE A 77 2.00 7.27 -3.03
C PHE A 77 1.02 6.30 -3.67
N LEU A 78 1.51 5.28 -4.39
CA LEU A 78 0.67 4.23 -4.96
C LEU A 78 -0.14 3.51 -3.87
N ARG A 79 0.50 3.11 -2.76
CA ARG A 79 -0.20 2.46 -1.64
C ARG A 79 -1.23 3.38 -0.98
N CYS A 80 -0.90 4.65 -0.77
CA CYS A 80 -1.84 5.62 -0.21
C CYS A 80 -3.04 5.83 -1.13
N CYS A 81 -2.82 5.94 -2.44
CA CYS A 81 -3.91 6.09 -3.41
C CYS A 81 -4.78 4.83 -3.48
N ALA A 82 -4.16 3.64 -3.48
CA ALA A 82 -4.89 2.38 -3.47
C ALA A 82 -5.83 2.29 -2.25
N ARG A 83 -5.30 2.55 -1.05
CA ARG A 83 -6.09 2.57 0.19
C ARG A 83 -7.19 3.61 0.19
N ALA A 84 -6.91 4.82 -0.32
CA ALA A 84 -7.90 5.90 -0.38
C ALA A 84 -9.04 5.63 -1.37
N LEU A 85 -8.82 4.73 -2.34
CA LEU A 85 -9.79 4.32 -3.36
C LEU A 85 -10.36 2.93 -3.07
N ASP A 86 -10.13 2.36 -1.89
CA ASP A 86 -10.58 1.02 -1.50
C ASP A 86 -10.13 -0.09 -2.48
N LEU A 87 -8.90 0.04 -2.98
CA LEU A 87 -8.25 -0.93 -3.85
C LEU A 87 -7.22 -1.73 -3.05
N ASP A 88 -6.98 -2.96 -3.49
CA ASP A 88 -5.86 -3.76 -2.98
C ASP A 88 -4.51 -3.10 -3.33
N PRO A 89 -3.72 -2.65 -2.34
CA PRO A 89 -2.40 -2.07 -2.59
C PRO A 89 -1.45 -3.05 -3.27
N ASP A 90 -1.57 -4.35 -3.01
CA ASP A 90 -0.66 -5.35 -3.58
C ASP A 90 -0.93 -5.57 -5.06
N ALA A 91 -2.20 -5.51 -5.50
CA ALA A 91 -2.57 -5.48 -6.91
C ALA A 91 -1.93 -4.29 -7.65
N VAL A 92 -1.98 -3.08 -7.07
CA VAL A 92 -1.35 -1.88 -7.67
C VAL A 92 0.17 -2.03 -7.71
N MET A 93 0.77 -2.60 -6.66
CA MET A 93 2.21 -2.84 -6.61
C MET A 93 2.65 -3.92 -7.60
N ALA A 94 1.83 -4.93 -7.85
CA ALA A 94 2.09 -5.94 -8.88
C ALA A 94 2.22 -5.31 -10.26
N LEU A 95 1.32 -4.39 -10.64
CA LEU A 95 1.40 -3.64 -11.89
C LEU A 95 2.71 -2.83 -12.01
N LEU A 96 3.16 -2.23 -10.90
CA LEU A 96 4.46 -1.54 -10.88
C LEU A 96 5.63 -2.50 -11.13
N TYR A 97 5.64 -3.67 -10.46
CA TYR A 97 6.72 -4.64 -10.62
C TYR A 97 6.73 -5.28 -12.00
N GLU A 98 5.57 -5.51 -12.61
CA GLU A 98 5.46 -5.96 -13.99
C GLU A 98 6.07 -4.95 -14.95
N ARG A 99 5.73 -3.68 -14.82
CA ARG A 99 6.33 -2.58 -15.58
C ARG A 99 7.85 -2.54 -15.40
N GLU A 100 8.36 -2.60 -14.17
CA GLU A 100 9.81 -2.61 -13.88
C GLU A 100 10.51 -3.82 -14.56
N ARG A 101 9.89 -5.00 -14.51
CA ARG A 101 10.41 -6.21 -15.17
C ARG A 101 10.45 -6.07 -16.69
N GLU A 102 9.42 -5.49 -17.29
CA GLU A 102 9.36 -5.23 -18.73
C GLU A 102 10.44 -4.24 -19.16
N GLN A 103 10.64 -3.15 -18.42
CA GLN A 103 11.70 -2.19 -18.68
C GLN A 103 13.10 -2.84 -18.63
N LEU A 104 13.34 -3.72 -17.65
CA LEU A 104 14.60 -4.46 -17.56
C LEU A 104 14.80 -5.41 -18.75
N ARG A 105 13.73 -6.10 -19.18
CA ARG A 105 13.77 -6.97 -20.36
C ARG A 105 14.04 -6.18 -21.63
N ALA A 106 13.42 -5.01 -21.80
CA ALA A 106 13.66 -4.12 -22.93
C ALA A 106 15.11 -3.66 -22.98
N ARG A 107 15.65 -3.13 -21.86
CA ARG A 107 17.05 -2.74 -21.75
C ARG A 107 18.03 -3.88 -22.06
N ARG A 108 17.73 -5.10 -21.62
CA ARG A 108 18.55 -6.28 -21.93
C ARG A 108 18.54 -6.59 -23.43
N ARG A 109 17.37 -6.54 -24.07
CA ARG A 109 17.24 -6.77 -25.52
C ARG A 109 18.03 -5.73 -26.31
N GLU A 110 17.92 -4.46 -25.93
CA GLU A 110 18.68 -3.37 -26.52
C GLU A 110 20.20 -3.56 -26.35
N ALA A 111 20.65 -3.91 -25.14
CA ALA A 111 22.06 -4.19 -24.87
C ALA A 111 22.59 -5.35 -25.75
N VAL A 112 21.85 -6.45 -25.86
CA VAL A 112 22.22 -7.59 -26.72
C VAL A 112 22.25 -7.18 -28.20
N ALA A 113 21.28 -6.40 -28.67
CA ALA A 113 21.25 -5.88 -30.04
C ALA A 113 22.45 -4.98 -30.34
N SER A 114 22.87 -4.15 -29.37
CA SER A 114 24.02 -3.24 -29.51
C SER A 114 25.38 -3.92 -29.42
N ALA A 115 25.50 -5.06 -28.73
CA ALA A 115 26.78 -5.73 -28.47
C ALA A 115 27.33 -6.51 -29.68
N GLY A 116 26.49 -6.79 -30.68
CA GLY A 116 26.85 -7.60 -31.84
C GLY A 116 27.21 -9.06 -31.49
N PRO A 117 27.35 -9.97 -32.49
CA PRO A 117 27.59 -11.39 -32.25
C PRO A 117 28.98 -11.74 -31.66
N SER A 118 29.88 -10.77 -31.47
CA SER A 118 31.29 -11.05 -31.15
C SER A 118 31.68 -10.83 -29.68
N SER A 119 30.76 -10.47 -28.78
CA SER A 119 31.07 -10.20 -27.37
C SER A 119 30.80 -11.37 -26.41
N VAL A 120 30.84 -12.62 -26.89
CA VAL A 120 30.79 -13.80 -26.00
C VAL A 120 32.09 -13.85 -25.19
N ILE A 121 32.13 -13.09 -24.09
CA ILE A 121 33.22 -13.07 -23.13
C ILE A 121 33.18 -14.40 -22.35
N ARG A 122 34.27 -15.14 -22.47
CA ARG A 122 34.59 -16.41 -21.80
C ARG A 122 34.65 -16.20 -20.27
N PRO A 123 34.17 -17.16 -19.44
CA PRO A 123 34.00 -16.93 -18.02
C PRO A 123 35.33 -17.04 -17.27
N ASP A 124 35.91 -15.89 -16.90
CA ASP A 124 36.89 -15.77 -15.80
C ASP A 124 36.61 -14.49 -14.98
N ASP A 125 35.38 -14.37 -14.45
CA ASP A 125 34.96 -13.25 -13.59
C ASP A 125 34.84 -13.65 -12.11
N SER A 126 35.40 -14.81 -11.72
CA SER A 126 35.35 -15.32 -10.34
C SER A 126 35.99 -14.37 -9.31
N ARG A 127 36.77 -13.36 -9.73
CA ARG A 127 37.32 -12.31 -8.86
C ARG A 127 36.47 -11.05 -8.72
N ARG A 128 35.40 -10.84 -9.50
CA ARG A 128 34.49 -9.69 -9.35
C ARG A 128 33.23 -9.98 -8.54
N ALA A 129 32.95 -11.25 -8.25
CA ALA A 129 31.79 -11.67 -7.46
C ALA A 129 31.83 -11.26 -5.97
N SER A 130 32.96 -10.74 -5.47
CA SER A 130 33.14 -10.40 -4.05
C SER A 130 32.86 -8.93 -3.66
N ALA A 131 32.41 -8.06 -4.56
CA ALA A 131 32.23 -6.63 -4.25
C ALA A 131 30.83 -6.07 -4.56
N HIS A 132 29.80 -6.89 -4.42
CA HIS A 132 28.43 -6.41 -4.21
C HIS A 132 27.89 -7.05 -2.92
N GLN A 133 28.45 -6.65 -1.78
CA GLN A 133 27.71 -6.74 -0.54
C GLN A 133 26.54 -5.75 -0.65
N PRO A 134 25.27 -6.19 -0.75
CA PRO A 134 24.15 -5.27 -0.70
C PRO A 134 24.19 -4.53 0.64
N ASN A 135 24.04 -3.20 0.61
CA ASN A 135 24.23 -2.40 1.81
C ASN A 135 23.32 -2.89 2.95
N LEU A 136 23.90 -2.99 4.15
CA LEU A 136 23.19 -3.41 5.37
C LEU A 136 21.94 -2.55 5.61
N ALA A 137 21.96 -1.29 5.15
CA ALA A 137 20.87 -0.34 5.28
C ALA A 137 19.59 -0.75 4.54
N TYR A 138 19.68 -1.44 3.39
CA TYR A 138 18.50 -1.96 2.70
C TYR A 138 17.97 -3.24 3.38
N GLN A 139 18.86 -4.11 3.85
CA GLN A 139 18.49 -5.34 4.56
C GLN A 139 17.81 -5.04 5.91
N VAL A 140 18.35 -4.09 6.67
CA VAL A 140 17.79 -3.66 7.95
C VAL A 140 16.43 -3.00 7.73
N ARG A 141 16.24 -2.19 6.67
CA ARG A 141 14.93 -1.59 6.37
C ARG A 141 13.88 -2.62 5.96
N ALA A 142 14.24 -3.63 5.17
CA ALA A 142 13.32 -4.71 4.80
C ALA A 142 12.91 -5.55 6.03
N TRP A 143 13.88 -5.92 6.88
CA TRP A 143 13.61 -6.63 8.13
C TRP A 143 12.81 -5.81 9.14
N VAL A 144 13.05 -4.49 9.24
CA VAL A 144 12.31 -3.58 10.13
C VAL A 144 10.86 -3.38 9.67
N VAL A 145 10.60 -3.28 8.36
CA VAL A 145 9.23 -3.15 7.82
C VAL A 145 8.42 -4.43 8.09
N GLU A 146 9.01 -5.60 7.83
CA GLU A 146 8.42 -6.90 8.17
C GLU A 146 8.16 -7.06 9.68
N ARG A 147 9.04 -6.49 10.53
CA ARG A 147 8.95 -6.50 12.01
C ARG A 147 7.92 -5.52 12.58
N LEU A 148 7.56 -4.48 11.83
CA LEU A 148 6.62 -3.43 12.25
C LEU A 148 5.18 -3.69 11.79
N ASP A 149 4.98 -4.51 10.76
CA ASP A 149 3.65 -4.86 10.24
C ASP A 149 2.84 -5.81 11.16
N HIS A 150 3.46 -6.39 12.20
CA HIS A 150 2.77 -7.15 13.25
C HIS A 150 2.48 -6.36 14.54
N LEU A 151 2.69 -5.04 14.54
CA LEU A 151 2.21 -4.17 15.62
C LEU A 151 0.92 -3.47 15.16
N PRO A 152 -0.28 -3.97 15.52
CA PRO A 152 -1.51 -3.18 15.46
C PRO A 152 -1.38 -2.05 16.50
N SER A 153 -0.65 -1.01 16.13
CA SER A 153 0.02 -0.06 17.02
C SER A 153 -0.90 0.95 17.71
N ALA A 154 -2.19 0.96 17.38
CA ALA A 154 -3.20 1.71 18.12
C ALA A 154 -3.90 0.89 19.21
N ARG A 155 -4.00 -0.44 19.07
CA ARG A 155 -4.76 -1.29 20.01
C ARG A 155 -3.91 -1.78 21.16
N ILE A 156 -2.69 -2.27 20.91
CA ILE A 156 -1.82 -2.83 21.95
C ILE A 156 -1.32 -1.73 22.89
N LEU A 157 -0.97 -0.56 22.35
CA LEU A 157 -0.54 0.58 23.17
C LEU A 157 -1.68 1.05 24.09
N MET A 158 -2.91 1.11 23.57
CA MET A 158 -4.11 1.41 24.34
C MET A 158 -4.34 0.37 25.45
N TRP A 159 -4.28 -0.92 25.15
CA TRP A 159 -4.45 -2.00 26.14
C TRP A 159 -3.32 -2.05 27.18
N LEU A 160 -2.07 -1.72 26.80
CA LEU A 160 -0.95 -1.61 27.75
C LEU A 160 -1.15 -0.46 28.73
N VAL A 161 -1.55 0.71 28.25
CA VAL A 161 -1.85 1.87 29.11
C VAL A 161 -2.98 1.54 30.08
N VAL A 162 -4.05 0.89 29.58
CA VAL A 162 -5.18 0.44 30.42
C VAL A 162 -4.71 -0.58 31.47
N ALA A 163 -3.90 -1.58 31.08
CA ALA A 163 -3.39 -2.59 32.00
C ALA A 163 -2.49 -1.98 33.10
N ILE A 164 -1.62 -1.03 32.74
CA ILE A 164 -0.75 -0.32 33.68
C ILE A 164 -1.58 0.53 34.66
N LEU A 165 -2.60 1.26 34.17
CA LEU A 165 -3.49 2.04 35.03
C LEU A 165 -4.23 1.16 36.03
N VAL A 166 -4.77 0.01 35.59
CA VAL A 166 -5.44 -0.94 36.48
C VAL A 166 -4.47 -1.48 37.54
N ALA A 167 -3.25 -1.86 37.15
CA ALA A 167 -2.24 -2.34 38.09
C ALA A 167 -1.86 -1.28 39.14
N ILE A 168 -1.73 0.00 38.75
CA ILE A 168 -1.46 1.11 39.66
C ILE A 168 -2.60 1.30 40.66
N VAL A 169 -3.86 1.29 40.19
CA VAL A 169 -5.03 1.43 41.07
C VAL A 169 -5.10 0.29 42.08
N VAL A 170 -4.87 -0.95 41.64
CA VAL A 170 -4.83 -2.13 42.52
C VAL A 170 -3.70 -2.01 43.55
N LEU A 171 -2.52 -1.56 43.13
CA LEU A 171 -1.37 -1.36 44.03
C LEU A 171 -1.69 -0.29 45.09
N ILE A 172 -2.28 0.83 44.69
CA ILE A 172 -2.69 1.89 45.63
C ILE A 172 -3.73 1.35 46.61
N ALA A 173 -4.77 0.67 46.12
CA ALA A 173 -5.79 0.06 46.98
C ALA A 173 -5.19 -0.95 47.98
N PHE A 174 -4.25 -1.78 47.51
CA PHE A 174 -3.53 -2.73 48.36
C PHE A 174 -2.68 -2.03 49.42
N THR A 175 -1.94 -0.98 49.05
CA THR A 175 -1.13 -0.20 50.02
C THR A 175 -1.98 0.46 51.09
N LEU A 176 -3.14 1.02 50.72
CA LEU A 176 -4.09 1.61 51.66
C LEU A 176 -4.73 0.56 52.57
N ALA A 177 -5.06 -0.61 52.03
CA ALA A 177 -5.61 -1.72 52.82
C ALA A 177 -4.55 -2.31 53.79
N SER A 178 -3.29 -2.43 53.37
CA SER A 178 -2.20 -2.92 54.22
C SER A 178 -1.75 -1.92 55.29
N GLY A 179 -2.06 -0.64 55.12
CA GLY A 179 -1.67 0.43 56.04
C GLY A 179 -2.51 0.52 57.33
N GLN A 180 -3.72 -0.07 57.36
CA GLN A 180 -4.58 0.00 58.55
C GLN A 180 -4.25 -1.04 59.63
N SER A 181 -3.57 -2.13 59.28
CA SER A 181 -3.28 -3.22 60.23
C SER A 181 -2.19 -2.92 61.26
N GLN A 182 -1.42 -1.83 61.12
CA GLN A 182 -0.30 -1.53 62.03
C GLN A 182 -0.64 -0.58 63.19
N GLN A 183 -1.82 0.06 63.22
CA GLN A 183 -2.13 1.08 64.23
C GLN A 183 -3.02 0.63 65.41
N ILE A 184 -3.50 -0.63 65.44
CA ILE A 184 -4.41 -1.11 66.51
C ILE A 184 -3.66 -1.84 67.65
N GLY A 185 -2.32 -1.99 67.58
CA GLY A 185 -1.57 -2.88 68.48
C GLY A 185 -0.58 -2.26 69.48
N VAL A 186 -0.40 -0.93 69.54
CA VAL A 186 0.65 -0.33 70.39
C VAL A 186 0.07 0.84 71.20
N GLY A 187 -0.70 0.50 72.24
CA GLY A 187 -1.32 1.48 73.12
C GLY A 187 -1.90 0.89 74.41
N GLY A 188 -1.27 -0.16 74.92
CA GLY A 188 -1.70 -0.82 76.15
C GLY A 188 -0.55 -1.54 76.82
N LEU A 189 0.17 -0.80 77.67
CA LEU A 189 0.78 -1.14 78.96
C LEU A 189 1.97 -0.21 79.24
#